data_AF-A0AAD4RBW9-F1
#
_entry.id   AF-A0AAD4RBW9-F1
#
_cell.length_a   1.000
_cell.length_b   1.000
_cell.length_c   1.000
_cell.angle_alpha   90.00
_cell.angle_beta   90.00
_cell.angle_gamma   90.00
#
_symmetry.space_group_name_H-M   'P 1'
#
loop_
_entity.id
_entity.type
_entity.pdbx_description
1 polymer ?
#
loop_
_entity_poly.entity_id
_entity_poly.type
_entity_poly.pdbx_seq_one_letter_code
_entity_poly.pdbx_strand_id
1 'polypeptide(L)'
;MFLAGDAQLRFRGFTRILFCYSKNTTSRSRSLNRILPYLCAIYTLLCIQDLNVSSQVVIKRFSQDQCKFNPCLNGGTCTPGKIACECPFGWMGRFCHRRCRNIYNSCDRWAQEEKCELVRTQTNFFDINCAVSCKMCTPDPSIKLTPIPLAPALEPLQFMMGKWYSQAAKGLRYPTDMLSNEYEEILDIMPAQVPMFGAPSLNLTSTAWAKDNDTRITHGFLTLKPNSQPPEVAILSTGNEGLNMIELGMLQNHAVTLNISYMQVHPALNNDFLPLGATRRFRRSGQLLEMTVAKLFANNRVSQFKKMFKKLKNYPF
;
A
#
# COMPACT_ATOMS: atom_id res chain seq x y z
N MET A 1 56.84 -12.13 21.05
CA MET A 1 55.63 -11.68 21.77
C MET A 1 54.44 -12.07 20.90
N PHE A 2 53.37 -12.58 21.51
CA PHE A 2 52.39 -13.52 20.96
C PHE A 2 51.61 -13.12 19.68
N LEU A 3 51.05 -14.18 19.06
CA LEU A 3 50.37 -14.37 17.76
C LEU A 3 48.90 -13.85 17.64
N ALA A 4 48.40 -13.88 16.38
CA ALA A 4 46.99 -13.97 15.90
C ALA A 4 46.12 -12.69 16.00
N GLY A 5 45.10 -12.39 15.19
CA GLY A 5 44.33 -13.05 14.11
C GLY A 5 43.04 -12.22 13.85
N ASP A 6 42.38 -12.39 12.69
CA ASP A 6 41.25 -11.63 12.10
C ASP A 6 39.96 -11.37 12.93
N ALA A 7 39.20 -10.30 12.55
CA ALA A 7 37.77 -10.31 12.13
C ALA A 7 36.79 -9.18 12.65
N GLN A 8 36.19 -8.44 11.69
CA GLN A 8 34.78 -7.99 11.44
C GLN A 8 33.81 -7.24 12.43
N LEU A 9 32.91 -6.43 11.76
CA LEU A 9 31.52 -5.93 12.07
C LEU A 9 31.32 -4.44 12.52
N ARG A 10 30.70 -3.51 11.74
CA ARG A 10 29.25 -3.12 11.51
C ARG A 10 28.49 -2.75 12.82
N PHE A 11 27.65 -1.71 13.01
CA PHE A 11 26.71 -0.92 12.19
C PHE A 11 26.15 0.35 12.96
N ARG A 12 25.77 1.41 12.21
CA ARG A 12 24.64 2.40 12.33
C ARG A 12 24.20 3.07 13.65
N GLY A 13 24.05 4.41 13.60
CA GLY A 13 23.23 5.23 14.52
C GLY A 13 22.09 5.97 13.80
N PHE A 14 20.95 6.16 14.48
CA PHE A 14 19.86 7.06 14.09
C PHE A 14 19.20 7.65 15.35
N THR A 15 19.12 8.98 15.41
CA THR A 15 18.48 9.78 16.47
C THR A 15 16.98 9.93 16.19
N ARG A 16 16.10 9.76 17.20
CA ARG A 16 14.73 10.29 17.13
C ARG A 16 14.28 10.87 18.47
N ILE A 17 13.80 12.11 18.38
CA ILE A 17 13.05 12.87 19.39
C ILE A 17 11.60 12.40 19.36
N LEU A 18 10.98 12.16 20.52
CA LEU A 18 9.53 11.93 20.64
C LEU A 18 8.90 12.96 21.58
N PHE A 19 7.86 13.64 21.10
CA PHE A 19 6.97 14.49 21.90
C PHE A 19 5.90 13.63 22.61
N CYS A 20 5.67 13.87 23.89
CA CYS A 20 4.59 13.27 24.69
C CYS A 20 3.39 14.23 24.79
N TYR A 21 2.16 13.71 24.61
CA TYR A 21 0.91 14.39 24.96
C TYR A 21 0.40 13.86 26.32
N SER A 22 0.05 14.78 27.22
CA SER A 22 -0.51 14.51 28.55
C SER A 22 -2.05 14.43 28.52
N LYS A 23 -2.63 13.46 29.23
CA LYS A 23 -4.04 13.48 29.64
C LYS A 23 -4.13 13.72 31.15
N ASN A 24 -4.82 14.79 31.51
CA ASN A 24 -5.16 15.20 32.88
C ASN A 24 -6.30 14.33 33.46
N THR A 25 -6.12 13.84 34.68
CA THR A 25 -7.22 13.53 35.60
C THR A 25 -6.83 13.93 37.03
N THR A 26 -7.69 14.72 37.65
CA THR A 26 -7.57 15.35 38.97
C THR A 26 -8.11 14.47 40.10
N SER A 27 -7.37 14.33 41.21
CA SER A 27 -7.96 14.30 42.56
C SER A 27 -6.94 14.71 43.63
N ARG A 28 -7.45 15.43 44.62
CA ARG A 28 -6.79 16.24 45.68
C ARG A 28 -6.33 15.39 46.88
N SER A 29 -5.15 15.65 47.46
CA SER A 29 -4.95 15.87 48.91
C SER A 29 -3.49 16.25 49.22
N ARG A 30 -3.24 16.73 50.45
CA ARG A 30 -2.27 17.74 50.88
C ARG A 30 -0.89 17.22 51.31
N SER A 31 0.11 18.02 50.90
CA SER A 31 1.28 18.55 51.66
C SER A 31 2.28 17.65 52.39
N LEU A 32 3.57 18.04 52.20
CA LEU A 32 4.75 17.85 53.06
C LEU A 32 5.38 16.44 53.07
N ASN A 33 6.45 16.22 52.29
CA ASN A 33 7.81 16.57 52.71
C ASN A 33 8.84 16.18 51.65
N ARG A 34 9.90 16.98 51.59
CA ARG A 34 11.11 16.77 50.77
C ARG A 34 11.72 15.40 51.08
N ILE A 35 12.05 14.66 50.02
CA ILE A 35 13.01 13.54 49.84
C ILE A 35 12.33 12.54 48.88
N LEU A 36 12.14 12.94 47.62
CA LEU A 36 11.61 12.05 46.58
C LEU A 36 12.18 12.26 45.15
N PRO A 37 13.39 12.83 44.91
CA PRO A 37 13.98 12.78 43.57
C PRO A 37 14.91 11.57 43.36
N TYR A 38 15.42 10.93 44.43
CA TYR A 38 16.44 9.87 44.32
C TYR A 38 15.88 8.45 44.15
N LEU A 39 14.63 8.19 44.57
CA LEU A 39 13.98 6.87 44.40
C LEU A 39 13.28 6.71 43.04
N CYS A 40 12.93 7.82 42.37
CA CYS A 40 12.33 7.79 41.04
C CYS A 40 13.38 7.50 39.96
N ALA A 41 14.62 7.97 40.14
CA ALA A 41 15.75 7.72 39.24
C ALA A 41 16.14 6.23 39.16
N ILE A 42 16.04 5.49 40.27
CA ILE A 42 16.34 4.05 40.31
C ILE A 42 15.24 3.24 39.62
N TYR A 43 13.97 3.65 39.72
CA TYR A 43 12.86 2.99 39.02
C TYR A 43 12.81 3.31 37.52
N THR A 44 13.30 4.48 37.08
CA THR A 44 13.43 4.79 35.64
C THR A 44 14.58 4.05 34.94
N LEU A 45 15.56 3.55 35.69
CA LEU A 45 16.69 2.76 35.17
C LEU A 45 16.38 1.25 35.02
N LEU A 46 15.26 0.77 35.57
CA LEU A 46 14.85 -0.64 35.51
C LEU A 46 13.75 -0.95 34.48
N CYS A 47 13.34 0.03 33.68
CA CYS A 47 12.31 -0.15 32.64
C CYS A 47 12.77 0.24 31.23
N ILE A 48 14.07 0.16 30.95
CA ILE A 48 14.54 -0.13 29.59
C ILE A 48 14.62 -1.65 29.48
N GLN A 49 13.46 -2.32 29.55
CA GLN A 49 13.36 -3.59 28.85
C GLN A 49 13.28 -3.22 27.38
N ASP A 50 14.38 -3.46 26.68
CA ASP A 50 14.45 -3.47 25.24
C ASP A 50 13.20 -4.18 24.71
N LEU A 51 12.27 -3.41 24.14
CA LEU A 51 11.35 -3.96 23.16
C LEU A 51 12.18 -4.23 21.92
N ASN A 52 12.91 -5.34 22.01
CA ASN A 52 13.55 -5.99 20.89
C ASN A 52 12.40 -6.42 19.98
N VAL A 53 12.00 -5.54 19.06
CA VAL A 53 11.07 -5.89 17.98
C VAL A 53 11.85 -6.78 17.03
N SER A 54 12.04 -8.04 17.46
CA SER A 54 12.42 -9.12 16.57
C SER A 54 11.24 -9.29 15.63
N SER A 55 11.40 -8.83 14.39
CA SER A 55 10.47 -9.13 13.31
C SER A 55 10.54 -10.63 13.05
N GLN A 56 9.82 -11.42 13.85
CA GLN A 56 9.72 -12.86 13.66
C GLN A 56 8.97 -13.11 12.35
N VAL A 57 9.63 -13.80 11.43
CA VAL A 57 9.01 -14.27 10.18
C VAL A 57 8.05 -15.40 10.54
N VAL A 58 6.77 -15.07 10.78
CA VAL A 58 5.74 -16.06 11.09
C VAL A 58 5.30 -16.77 9.81
N ILE A 59 5.83 -17.97 9.57
CA ILE A 59 5.35 -18.84 8.48
C ILE A 59 4.01 -19.46 8.90
N LYS A 60 2.90 -18.86 8.47
CA LYS A 60 1.56 -19.41 8.72
C LYS A 60 1.32 -20.66 7.86
N ARG A 61 1.24 -21.84 8.47
CA ARG A 61 0.81 -23.11 7.85
C ARG A 61 -0.70 -23.29 7.98
N PHE A 62 -1.29 -24.10 7.12
CA PHE A 62 -2.70 -24.50 7.23
C PHE A 62 -2.91 -25.42 8.43
N SER A 63 -3.86 -25.07 9.30
CA SER A 63 -4.31 -25.97 10.37
C SER A 63 -5.36 -26.96 9.88
N GLN A 64 -5.60 -28.01 10.66
CA GLN A 64 -6.69 -28.95 10.40
C GLN A 64 -8.03 -28.22 10.26
N ASP A 65 -8.31 -27.27 11.16
CA ASP A 65 -9.56 -26.53 11.17
C ASP A 65 -9.72 -25.60 9.97
N GLN A 66 -8.62 -25.01 9.48
CA GLN A 66 -8.67 -24.22 8.25
C GLN A 66 -9.02 -25.10 7.05
N CYS A 67 -8.40 -26.27 6.92
CA CYS A 67 -8.68 -27.17 5.79
C CYS A 67 -10.07 -27.82 5.84
N LYS A 68 -10.76 -27.88 6.99
CA LYS A 68 -12.15 -28.37 7.07
C LYS A 68 -13.10 -27.62 6.13
N PHE A 69 -12.89 -26.32 5.96
CA PHE A 69 -13.71 -25.48 5.08
C PHE A 69 -13.10 -25.26 3.70
N ASN A 70 -11.93 -25.85 3.44
CA ASN A 70 -11.08 -25.65 2.26
C ASN A 70 -10.97 -24.17 1.81
N PRO A 71 -9.92 -23.43 2.24
CA PRO A 71 -9.72 -22.03 1.84
C PRO A 71 -9.19 -21.88 0.41
N CYS A 72 -8.91 -22.99 -0.30
CA CYS A 72 -8.35 -22.96 -1.64
C CYS A 72 -9.43 -22.65 -2.69
N LEU A 73 -9.11 -21.77 -3.63
CA LEU A 73 -9.99 -21.39 -4.72
C LEU A 73 -9.79 -22.29 -5.95
N ASN A 74 -10.71 -22.19 -6.90
CA ASN A 74 -10.59 -22.77 -8.24
C ASN A 74 -10.29 -24.29 -8.27
N GLY A 75 -10.82 -25.04 -7.30
CA GLY A 75 -10.62 -26.49 -7.22
C GLY A 75 -9.29 -26.92 -6.58
N GLY A 76 -8.60 -26.01 -5.88
CA GLY A 76 -7.40 -26.35 -5.12
C GLY A 76 -7.68 -27.24 -3.91
N THR A 77 -6.67 -28.03 -3.52
CA THR A 77 -6.73 -28.94 -2.36
C THR A 77 -5.97 -28.37 -1.17
N CYS A 78 -6.62 -28.35 0.00
CA CYS A 78 -6.00 -27.95 1.26
C CYS A 78 -5.51 -29.17 2.04
N THR A 79 -4.21 -29.18 2.33
CA THR A 79 -3.57 -30.23 3.14
C THR A 79 -3.04 -29.62 4.43
N PRO A 80 -3.50 -30.08 5.61
CA PRO A 80 -3.00 -29.61 6.91
C PRO A 80 -1.47 -29.71 7.00
N GLY A 81 -0.83 -28.68 7.58
CA GLY A 81 0.62 -28.58 7.68
C GLY A 81 1.32 -27.93 6.48
N LYS A 82 0.67 -27.83 5.31
CA LYS A 82 1.23 -27.10 4.14
C LYS A 82 1.11 -25.58 4.30
N ILE A 83 1.98 -24.84 3.61
CA ILE A 83 1.98 -23.36 3.60
C ILE A 83 1.09 -22.76 2.50
N ALA A 84 0.78 -23.55 1.48
CA ALA A 84 0.03 -23.16 0.29
C ALA A 84 -0.80 -24.36 -0.21
N CYS A 85 -1.88 -24.03 -0.91
CA CYS A 85 -2.78 -24.99 -1.54
C CYS A 85 -2.09 -25.74 -2.67
N GLU A 86 -2.54 -26.98 -2.91
CA GLU A 86 -2.19 -27.72 -4.12
C GLU A 86 -3.12 -27.26 -5.24
N CYS A 87 -2.55 -26.52 -6.21
CA CYS A 87 -3.33 -25.90 -7.26
C CYS A 87 -3.49 -26.81 -8.48
N PRO A 88 -4.69 -26.85 -9.09
CA PRO A 88 -4.89 -27.55 -10.33
C PRO A 88 -4.18 -26.85 -11.49
N PHE A 89 -4.16 -27.52 -12.65
CA PHE A 89 -3.62 -27.00 -13.90
C PHE A 89 -4.13 -25.57 -14.21
N GLY A 90 -3.24 -24.69 -14.66
CA GLY A 90 -3.56 -23.29 -14.98
C GLY A 90 -3.67 -22.33 -13.79
N TRP A 91 -3.50 -22.80 -12.54
CA TRP A 91 -3.63 -21.98 -11.33
C TRP A 91 -2.37 -21.99 -10.46
N MET A 92 -2.19 -20.93 -9.67
CA MET A 92 -1.08 -20.75 -8.74
C MET A 92 -1.44 -19.80 -7.59
N GLY A 93 -0.49 -19.59 -6.68
CA GLY A 93 -0.63 -18.72 -5.52
C GLY A 93 -1.05 -19.51 -4.28
N ARG A 94 -0.91 -18.87 -3.10
CA ARG A 94 -1.14 -19.54 -1.82
C ARG A 94 -2.51 -20.20 -1.69
N PHE A 95 -3.53 -19.58 -2.29
CA PHE A 95 -4.92 -20.05 -2.27
C PHE A 95 -5.43 -20.42 -3.67
N CYS A 96 -4.54 -20.65 -4.64
CA CYS A 96 -4.91 -20.90 -6.04
C CYS A 96 -5.77 -19.78 -6.66
N HIS A 97 -5.61 -18.56 -6.18
CA HIS A 97 -6.38 -17.38 -6.59
C HIS A 97 -5.80 -16.67 -7.81
N ARG A 98 -4.62 -17.08 -8.28
CA ARG A 98 -3.92 -16.48 -9.42
C ARG A 98 -3.80 -17.44 -10.58
N ARG A 99 -3.84 -16.90 -11.80
CA ARG A 99 -3.53 -17.66 -13.02
C ARG A 99 -2.04 -18.00 -13.07
N CYS A 100 -1.73 -19.20 -13.55
CA CYS A 100 -0.36 -19.61 -13.80
C CYS A 100 0.23 -18.79 -14.95
N ARG A 101 1.09 -17.82 -14.63
CA ARG A 101 1.73 -16.94 -15.61
C ARG A 101 2.98 -16.26 -15.04
N ASN A 102 3.81 -15.74 -15.92
CA ASN A 102 4.85 -14.78 -15.56
C ASN A 102 4.24 -13.40 -15.30
N ILE A 103 4.78 -12.71 -14.29
CA ILE A 103 4.37 -11.37 -13.87
C ILE A 103 5.31 -10.32 -14.46
N TYR A 104 6.61 -10.60 -14.47
CA TYR A 104 7.64 -9.70 -14.98
C TYR A 104 8.04 -10.12 -16.39
N ASN A 105 8.28 -9.14 -17.26
CA ASN A 105 8.73 -9.39 -18.62
C ASN A 105 10.13 -10.03 -18.69
N SER A 106 10.89 -9.97 -17.59
CA SER A 106 12.27 -10.50 -17.51
C SER A 106 12.36 -11.93 -16.99
N CYS A 107 11.23 -12.60 -16.72
CA CYS A 107 11.21 -13.94 -16.17
C CYS A 107 11.96 -14.97 -17.03
N ASP A 108 11.82 -14.92 -18.35
CA ASP A 108 12.50 -15.87 -19.25
C ASP A 108 14.01 -15.70 -19.21
N ARG A 109 14.47 -14.44 -19.20
CA ARG A 109 15.89 -14.11 -19.05
C ARG A 109 16.45 -14.60 -17.71
N TRP A 110 15.73 -14.35 -16.62
CA TRP A 110 16.18 -14.79 -15.29
C TRP A 110 16.23 -16.31 -15.15
N ALA A 111 15.31 -17.03 -15.79
CA ALA A 111 15.34 -18.48 -15.82
C ALA A 111 16.56 -19.01 -16.60
N GLN A 112 16.93 -18.38 -17.71
CA GLN A 112 18.14 -18.71 -18.48
C GLN A 112 19.43 -18.42 -17.67
N GLU A 113 19.41 -17.37 -16.84
CA GLU A 113 20.50 -17.04 -15.91
C GLU A 113 20.46 -17.90 -14.62
N GLU A 114 19.68 -18.98 -14.59
CA GLU A 114 19.52 -19.94 -13.48
C GLU A 114 19.08 -19.32 -12.14
N LYS A 115 18.51 -18.11 -12.16
CA LYS A 115 18.12 -17.39 -10.94
C LYS A 115 17.01 -18.08 -10.16
N CYS A 116 16.18 -18.91 -10.80
CA CYS A 116 15.12 -19.64 -10.13
C CYS A 116 15.68 -20.56 -9.02
N GLU A 117 16.80 -21.23 -9.26
CA GLU A 117 17.36 -22.20 -8.31
C GLU A 117 18.54 -21.62 -7.49
N LEU A 118 19.40 -20.82 -8.12
CA LEU A 118 20.62 -20.30 -7.47
C LEU A 118 20.36 -19.46 -6.21
N VAL A 119 19.23 -18.75 -6.14
CA VAL A 119 18.89 -17.89 -5.00
C VAL A 119 17.65 -18.36 -4.25
N ARG A 120 17.18 -19.58 -4.52
CA ARG A 120 15.95 -20.12 -3.92
C ARG A 120 15.98 -20.21 -2.40
N THR A 121 17.16 -20.45 -1.83
CA THR A 121 17.40 -20.47 -0.37
C THR A 121 17.35 -19.08 0.25
N GLN A 122 17.54 -18.02 -0.55
CA GLN A 122 17.58 -16.62 -0.10
C GLN A 122 16.23 -15.92 -0.32
N THR A 123 15.52 -16.27 -1.39
CA THR A 123 14.28 -15.61 -1.77
C THR A 123 13.35 -16.53 -2.56
N ASN A 124 12.04 -16.37 -2.34
CA ASN A 124 10.98 -17.00 -3.13
C ASN A 124 10.43 -16.05 -4.22
N PHE A 125 11.13 -14.94 -4.49
CA PHE A 125 10.71 -13.93 -5.46
C PHE A 125 10.44 -14.54 -6.85
N PHE A 126 11.36 -15.37 -7.34
CA PHE A 126 11.24 -15.99 -8.67
C PHE A 126 10.11 -17.02 -8.71
N ASP A 127 9.97 -17.85 -7.68
CA ASP A 127 8.89 -18.83 -7.54
C ASP A 127 7.49 -18.17 -7.61
N ILE A 128 7.36 -16.97 -7.02
CA ILE A 128 6.07 -16.25 -6.92
C ILE A 128 5.76 -15.41 -8.18
N ASN A 129 6.78 -14.87 -8.85
CA ASN A 129 6.62 -13.91 -9.94
C ASN A 129 6.89 -14.49 -11.33
N CYS A 130 7.65 -15.57 -11.44
CA CYS A 130 8.11 -16.16 -12.70
C CYS A 130 7.67 -17.62 -12.81
N ALA A 131 6.40 -17.88 -12.50
CA ALA A 131 5.91 -19.23 -12.26
C ALA A 131 6.02 -20.15 -13.49
N VAL A 132 5.87 -19.62 -14.70
CA VAL A 132 5.99 -20.43 -15.93
C VAL A 132 7.46 -20.66 -16.25
N SER A 133 8.28 -19.61 -16.27
CA SER A 133 9.71 -19.74 -16.60
C SER A 133 10.47 -20.60 -15.58
N CYS A 134 10.12 -20.50 -14.30
CA CYS A 134 10.68 -21.30 -13.21
C CYS A 134 9.95 -22.64 -12.99
N LYS A 135 9.04 -23.05 -13.89
CA LYS A 135 8.33 -24.35 -13.84
C LYS A 135 7.57 -24.61 -12.53
N MET A 136 7.08 -23.56 -11.87
CA MET A 136 6.27 -23.66 -10.66
C MET A 136 4.82 -24.07 -10.93
N CYS A 137 4.35 -23.88 -12.16
CA CYS A 137 3.03 -24.29 -12.61
C CYS A 137 3.02 -24.45 -14.14
N THR A 138 1.97 -25.09 -14.67
CA THR A 138 1.77 -25.18 -16.13
C THR A 138 0.56 -24.33 -16.52
N PRO A 139 0.69 -23.39 -17.49
CA PRO A 139 -0.39 -22.51 -17.91
C PRO A 139 -1.42 -23.28 -18.74
N ASP A 140 -2.68 -22.87 -18.64
CA ASP A 140 -3.76 -23.42 -19.45
C ASP A 140 -3.87 -22.67 -20.79
N PRO A 141 -3.58 -23.32 -21.93
CA PRO A 141 -3.60 -22.68 -23.24
C PRO A 141 -5.01 -22.30 -23.71
N SER A 142 -6.06 -22.89 -23.13
CA SER A 142 -7.45 -22.57 -23.49
C SER A 142 -7.89 -21.20 -22.97
N ILE A 143 -7.15 -20.63 -22.01
CA ILE A 143 -7.54 -19.42 -21.30
C ILE A 143 -6.72 -18.22 -21.79
N LYS A 144 -7.39 -17.30 -22.48
CA LYS A 144 -6.78 -16.03 -22.91
C LYS A 144 -6.65 -15.08 -21.71
N LEU A 145 -5.43 -14.93 -21.20
CA LEU A 145 -5.10 -14.05 -20.09
C LEU A 145 -5.07 -12.57 -20.49
N THR A 146 -5.25 -11.68 -19.51
CA THR A 146 -5.06 -10.25 -19.72
C THR A 146 -3.59 -9.94 -20.02
N PRO A 147 -3.29 -8.95 -20.89
CA PRO A 147 -1.92 -8.63 -21.21
C PRO A 147 -1.08 -8.21 -19.98
N ILE A 148 -1.68 -7.45 -19.07
CA ILE A 148 -1.00 -6.91 -17.89
C ILE A 148 -1.48 -7.66 -16.63
N PRO A 149 -0.62 -8.46 -15.97
CA PRO A 149 -0.95 -9.11 -14.72
C PRO A 149 -0.92 -8.14 -13.54
N LEU A 150 -1.64 -8.49 -12.47
CA LEU A 150 -1.42 -7.88 -11.16
C LEU A 150 -0.23 -8.53 -10.47
N ALA A 151 0.76 -7.73 -10.07
CA ALA A 151 1.86 -8.24 -9.28
C ALA A 151 1.38 -8.69 -7.89
N PRO A 152 1.82 -9.86 -7.37
CA PRO A 152 1.37 -10.38 -6.08
C PRO A 152 1.58 -9.42 -4.91
N ALA A 153 2.64 -8.60 -4.96
CA ALA A 153 2.89 -7.56 -3.96
C ALA A 153 1.79 -6.49 -3.89
N LEU A 154 0.95 -6.36 -4.93
CA LEU A 154 -0.13 -5.36 -5.02
C LEU A 154 -1.53 -5.95 -4.81
N GLU A 155 -1.66 -7.27 -4.60
CA GLU A 155 -2.95 -7.92 -4.30
C GLU A 155 -3.75 -7.24 -3.18
N PRO A 156 -3.14 -6.74 -2.08
CA PRO A 156 -3.90 -6.06 -1.03
C PRO A 156 -4.63 -4.78 -1.50
N LEU A 157 -4.20 -4.19 -2.62
CA LEU A 157 -4.81 -3.00 -3.23
C LEU A 157 -5.89 -3.33 -4.28
N GLN A 158 -6.18 -4.61 -4.51
CA GLN A 158 -7.14 -5.04 -5.53
C GLN A 158 -8.54 -4.43 -5.35
N PHE A 159 -8.94 -4.11 -4.11
CA PHE A 159 -10.24 -3.48 -3.85
C PHE A 159 -10.40 -2.08 -4.49
N MET A 160 -9.28 -1.39 -4.78
CA MET A 160 -9.26 -0.10 -5.47
C MET A 160 -9.24 -0.24 -6.99
N MET A 161 -8.87 -1.41 -7.52
CA MET A 161 -8.75 -1.62 -8.97
C MET A 161 -10.10 -1.54 -9.68
N GLY A 162 -10.10 -0.86 -10.81
CA GLY A 162 -11.24 -0.69 -11.68
C GLY A 162 -11.28 0.71 -12.30
N LYS A 163 -12.18 0.86 -13.28
CA LYS A 163 -12.60 2.17 -13.76
C LYS A 163 -13.85 2.58 -12.98
N TRP A 164 -13.79 3.72 -12.32
CA TRP A 164 -14.78 4.19 -11.39
C TRP A 164 -15.35 5.53 -11.85
N TYR A 165 -16.65 5.74 -11.67
CA TYR A 165 -17.36 6.96 -12.07
C TYR A 165 -18.07 7.60 -10.90
N SER A 166 -18.06 8.92 -10.84
CA SER A 166 -18.80 9.67 -9.84
C SER A 166 -19.19 11.05 -10.38
N GLN A 167 -20.41 11.47 -10.06
CA GLN A 167 -20.92 12.81 -10.34
C GLN A 167 -21.00 13.57 -9.01
N ALA A 168 -20.45 14.77 -8.97
CA ALA A 168 -20.46 15.63 -7.80
C ALA A 168 -21.38 16.82 -8.03
N ALA A 169 -22.29 17.06 -7.09
CA ALA A 169 -23.23 18.19 -7.09
C ALA A 169 -22.64 19.48 -6.47
N LYS A 170 -21.40 19.41 -5.99
CA LYS A 170 -20.61 20.54 -5.49
C LYS A 170 -19.25 20.49 -6.17
N GLY A 171 -18.60 21.64 -6.36
CA GLY A 171 -17.24 21.74 -6.91
C GLY A 171 -16.15 21.10 -6.05
N LEU A 172 -16.51 20.36 -5.00
CA LEU A 172 -15.58 19.73 -4.06
C LEU A 172 -14.81 18.60 -4.74
N ARG A 173 -13.52 18.82 -5.03
CA ARG A 173 -12.61 17.89 -5.71
C ARG A 173 -11.28 17.81 -4.97
N TYR A 174 -10.57 16.68 -5.12
CA TYR A 174 -9.21 16.52 -4.60
C TYR A 174 -8.17 16.66 -5.73
N PRO A 175 -7.06 17.38 -5.53
CA PRO A 175 -6.71 18.17 -4.34
C PRO A 175 -7.40 19.54 -4.32
N THR A 176 -7.59 20.13 -5.50
CA THR A 176 -8.18 21.45 -5.76
C THR A 176 -9.64 21.32 -6.16
N ASP A 177 -10.45 22.27 -5.73
CA ASP A 177 -11.86 22.33 -6.08
C ASP A 177 -12.07 22.79 -7.54
N MET A 178 -13.15 22.32 -8.15
CA MET A 178 -13.63 22.78 -9.45
C MET A 178 -14.28 24.16 -9.30
N LEU A 179 -14.19 24.98 -10.35
CA LEU A 179 -14.85 26.28 -10.39
C LEU A 179 -16.37 26.13 -10.54
N SER A 180 -16.80 25.20 -11.39
CA SER A 180 -18.21 24.87 -11.57
C SER A 180 -18.75 24.13 -10.35
N ASN A 181 -20.03 24.37 -10.04
CA ASN A 181 -20.69 23.70 -8.93
C ASN A 181 -20.90 22.19 -9.17
N GLU A 182 -20.98 21.76 -10.42
CA GLU A 182 -21.17 20.35 -10.75
C GLU A 182 -20.08 19.87 -11.70
N TYR A 183 -19.60 18.65 -11.46
CA TYR A 183 -18.62 18.01 -12.33
C TYR A 183 -18.74 16.50 -12.28
N GLU A 184 -18.23 15.85 -13.31
CA GLU A 184 -18.12 14.41 -13.40
C GLU A 184 -16.66 14.01 -13.27
N GLU A 185 -16.41 12.82 -12.70
CA GLU A 185 -15.07 12.28 -12.54
C GLU A 185 -15.01 10.79 -12.86
N ILE A 186 -14.01 10.43 -13.64
CA ILE A 186 -13.56 9.06 -13.83
C ILE A 186 -12.24 8.88 -13.06
N LEU A 187 -12.23 7.91 -12.15
CA LEU A 187 -11.03 7.43 -11.48
C LEU A 187 -10.69 6.03 -12.03
N ASP A 188 -9.60 5.93 -12.77
CA ASP A 188 -9.13 4.69 -13.38
C ASP A 188 -7.88 4.19 -12.64
N ILE A 189 -8.00 3.02 -12.01
CA ILE A 189 -6.91 2.36 -11.28
C ILE A 189 -6.70 0.99 -11.93
N MET A 190 -5.60 0.85 -12.66
CA MET A 190 -5.29 -0.34 -13.45
C MET A 190 -3.88 -0.86 -13.14
N PRO A 191 -3.61 -2.16 -13.34
CA PRO A 191 -2.25 -2.69 -13.25
C PRO A 191 -1.29 -2.00 -14.22
N ALA A 192 -0.07 -1.74 -13.78
CA ALA A 192 1.01 -1.30 -14.65
C ALA A 192 1.87 -2.49 -15.07
N GLN A 193 2.45 -2.43 -16.27
CA GLN A 193 3.48 -3.39 -16.66
C GLN A 193 4.68 -3.25 -15.72
N VAL A 194 5.21 -4.38 -15.25
CA VAL A 194 6.35 -4.36 -14.35
C VAL A 194 7.64 -4.46 -15.17
N PRO A 195 8.48 -3.41 -15.16
CA PRO A 195 9.76 -3.44 -15.86
C PRO A 195 10.73 -4.45 -15.21
N MET A 196 11.86 -4.67 -15.88
CA MET A 196 12.91 -5.59 -15.44
C MET A 196 13.38 -5.34 -14.00
N PHE A 197 13.45 -4.09 -13.56
CA PHE A 197 13.80 -3.73 -12.18
C PHE A 197 12.87 -2.65 -11.66
N GLY A 198 12.53 -2.71 -10.38
CA GLY A 198 11.70 -1.71 -9.70
C GLY A 198 10.56 -2.31 -8.91
N ALA A 199 9.95 -1.48 -8.07
CA ALA A 199 8.74 -1.85 -7.35
C ALA A 199 7.55 -1.85 -8.34
N PRO A 200 6.71 -2.88 -8.34
CA PRO A 200 5.49 -2.86 -9.14
C PRO A 200 4.55 -1.75 -8.65
N SER A 201 3.79 -1.18 -9.58
CA SER A 201 2.82 -0.12 -9.30
C SER A 201 1.48 -0.38 -9.99
N LEU A 202 0.46 0.36 -9.55
CA LEU A 202 -0.78 0.54 -10.29
C LEU A 202 -0.76 1.91 -10.95
N ASN A 203 -1.19 1.99 -12.20
CA ASN A 203 -1.45 3.26 -12.86
C ASN A 203 -2.76 3.84 -12.30
N LEU A 204 -2.70 5.10 -11.89
CA LEU A 204 -3.84 5.87 -11.42
C LEU A 204 -4.05 7.04 -12.38
N THR A 205 -5.27 7.18 -12.90
CA THR A 205 -5.67 8.35 -13.67
C THR A 205 -6.99 8.88 -13.12
N SER A 206 -7.03 10.14 -12.74
CA SER A 206 -8.27 10.86 -12.43
C SER A 206 -8.52 11.87 -13.54
N THR A 207 -9.70 11.81 -14.14
CA THR A 207 -10.17 12.75 -15.16
C THR A 207 -11.47 13.35 -14.66
N ALA A 208 -11.46 14.64 -14.34
CA ALA A 208 -12.61 15.41 -13.94
C ALA A 208 -12.97 16.41 -15.04
N TRP A 209 -14.25 16.56 -15.34
CA TRP A 209 -14.72 17.54 -16.32
C TRP A 209 -16.03 18.18 -15.87
N ALA A 210 -16.17 19.48 -16.15
CA ALA A 210 -17.39 20.24 -15.95
C ALA A 210 -17.97 20.74 -17.29
N LYS A 211 -19.21 21.23 -17.27
CA LYS A 211 -19.89 21.74 -18.49
C LYS A 211 -19.21 22.98 -19.08
N ASP A 212 -18.48 23.73 -18.27
CA ASP A 212 -17.83 24.99 -18.66
C ASP A 212 -16.46 24.79 -19.33
N ASN A 213 -16.21 23.61 -19.92
CA ASN A 213 -14.96 23.23 -20.57
C ASN A 213 -13.73 23.14 -19.63
N ASP A 214 -13.93 23.15 -18.30
CA ASP A 214 -12.89 22.87 -17.30
C ASP A 214 -12.65 21.35 -17.23
N THR A 215 -11.53 20.89 -17.82
CA THR A 215 -11.09 19.49 -17.79
C THR A 215 -9.77 19.36 -17.07
N ARG A 216 -9.76 18.56 -16.00
CA ARG A 216 -8.61 18.35 -15.13
C ARG A 216 -8.23 16.90 -15.10
N ILE A 217 -6.98 16.62 -15.45
CA ILE A 217 -6.45 15.28 -15.60
C ILE A 217 -5.24 15.14 -14.69
N THR A 218 -5.22 14.08 -13.91
CA THR A 218 -4.12 13.71 -13.03
C THR A 218 -3.71 12.28 -13.31
N HIS A 219 -2.44 12.09 -13.63
CA HIS A 219 -1.83 10.78 -13.81
C HIS A 219 -0.90 10.48 -12.65
N GLY A 220 -0.78 9.21 -12.27
CA GLY A 220 0.09 8.83 -11.18
C GLY A 220 0.32 7.33 -11.07
N PHE A 221 1.15 6.99 -10.09
CA PHE A 221 1.52 5.63 -9.76
C PHE A 221 1.23 5.36 -8.28
N LEU A 222 0.52 4.28 -8.01
CA LEU A 222 0.21 3.78 -6.68
C LEU A 222 1.10 2.56 -6.39
N THR A 223 1.90 2.64 -5.32
CA THR A 223 2.83 1.58 -4.91
C THR A 223 2.50 1.08 -3.51
N LEU A 224 2.85 -0.19 -3.23
CA LEU A 224 2.70 -0.82 -1.91
C LEU A 224 4.04 -1.40 -1.46
N LYS A 225 4.38 -1.17 -0.19
CA LYS A 225 5.45 -1.87 0.51
C LYS A 225 4.81 -2.87 1.49
N PRO A 226 4.69 -4.16 1.10
CA PRO A 226 3.93 -5.14 1.88
C PRO A 226 4.63 -5.60 3.17
N ASN A 227 5.96 -5.43 3.26
CA ASN A 227 6.76 -5.94 4.38
C ASN A 227 6.84 -4.98 5.58
N SER A 228 6.11 -3.87 5.56
CA SER A 228 5.96 -3.00 6.73
C SER A 228 4.70 -3.36 7.54
N GLN A 229 4.68 -3.01 8.82
CA GLN A 229 3.53 -3.20 9.71
C GLN A 229 3.08 -1.84 10.29
N PRO A 230 1.94 -1.28 9.84
CA PRO A 230 1.09 -1.73 8.72
C PRO A 230 1.76 -1.55 7.33
N PRO A 231 1.23 -2.18 6.27
CA PRO A 231 1.74 -1.98 4.90
C PRO A 231 1.67 -0.50 4.48
N GLU A 232 2.79 0.03 4.00
CA GLU A 232 2.95 1.42 3.57
C GLU A 232 2.54 1.58 2.10
N VAL A 233 1.81 2.65 1.79
CA VAL A 233 1.28 2.97 0.47
C VAL A 233 1.79 4.35 0.06
N ALA A 234 2.14 4.51 -1.22
CA ALA A 234 2.47 5.82 -1.76
C ALA A 234 1.79 6.07 -3.11
N ILE A 235 1.34 7.31 -3.32
CA ILE A 235 0.88 7.79 -4.62
C ILE A 235 1.78 8.95 -5.05
N LEU A 236 2.35 8.82 -6.24
CA LEU A 236 3.02 9.93 -6.93
C LEU A 236 2.12 10.34 -8.08
N SER A 237 1.79 11.62 -8.21
CA SER A 237 0.89 12.09 -9.26
C SER A 237 1.23 13.47 -9.80
N THR A 238 0.97 13.66 -11.09
CA THR A 238 1.12 14.91 -11.83
C THR A 238 -0.18 15.24 -12.54
N GLY A 239 -0.61 16.49 -12.49
CA GLY A 239 -1.81 16.98 -13.15
C GLY A 239 -1.57 18.10 -14.16
N ASN A 240 -2.47 18.23 -15.13
CA ASN A 240 -2.46 19.33 -16.11
C ASN A 240 -2.72 20.71 -15.49
N GLU A 241 -3.14 20.75 -14.22
CA GLU A 241 -3.21 21.97 -13.40
C GLU A 241 -1.81 22.50 -13.02
N GLY A 242 -0.72 21.80 -13.37
CA GLY A 242 0.63 22.17 -12.94
C GLY A 242 0.93 21.77 -11.49
N LEU A 243 0.27 20.70 -11.01
CA LEU A 243 0.45 20.15 -9.67
C LEU A 243 1.20 18.82 -9.74
N ASN A 244 2.27 18.71 -8.95
CA ASN A 244 2.98 17.47 -8.66
C ASN A 244 2.83 17.16 -7.17
N MET A 245 2.44 15.93 -6.84
CA MET A 245 2.16 15.53 -5.46
C MET A 245 2.78 14.18 -5.13
N ILE A 246 3.23 14.06 -3.88
CA ILE A 246 3.56 12.78 -3.24
C ILE A 246 2.67 12.63 -2.03
N GLU A 247 1.89 11.57 -2.02
CA GLU A 247 1.05 11.17 -0.92
C GLU A 247 1.60 9.90 -0.29
N LEU A 248 1.76 9.91 1.03
CA LEU A 248 2.23 8.76 1.79
C LEU A 248 1.15 8.32 2.77
N GLY A 249 1.05 7.02 2.97
CA GLY A 249 -0.08 6.43 3.67
C GLY A 249 0.13 5.00 4.09
N MET A 250 -0.95 4.43 4.62
CA MET A 250 -0.96 3.06 5.12
C MET A 250 -2.24 2.35 4.68
N LEU A 251 -2.10 1.04 4.45
CA LEU A 251 -3.21 0.13 4.24
C LEU A 251 -3.57 -0.55 5.57
N GLN A 252 -4.77 -0.29 6.07
CA GLN A 252 -5.28 -0.93 7.28
C GLN A 252 -6.78 -1.20 7.13
N ASN A 253 -7.23 -2.39 7.56
CA ASN A 253 -8.66 -2.76 7.52
C ASN A 253 -9.31 -2.57 6.14
N HIS A 254 -8.63 -3.00 5.07
CA HIS A 254 -9.08 -2.83 3.68
C HIS A 254 -9.40 -1.38 3.28
N ALA A 255 -8.71 -0.43 3.93
CA ALA A 255 -8.79 0.98 3.62
C ALA A 255 -7.39 1.56 3.49
N VAL A 256 -7.19 2.38 2.47
CA VAL A 256 -5.96 3.13 2.24
C VAL A 256 -6.17 4.56 2.71
N THR A 257 -5.35 5.02 3.65
CA THR A 257 -5.36 6.41 4.13
C THR A 257 -4.05 7.07 3.70
N LEU A 258 -4.14 8.19 3.00
CA LEU A 258 -3.03 8.90 2.38
C LEU A 258 -3.03 10.36 2.82
N ASN A 259 -1.84 10.89 3.09
CA ASN A 259 -1.59 12.28 3.43
C ASN A 259 -0.65 12.90 2.40
N ILE A 260 -0.94 14.12 1.96
CA ILE A 260 -0.01 14.91 1.16
C ILE A 260 1.25 15.14 1.99
N SER A 261 2.37 14.59 1.54
CA SER A 261 3.69 14.76 2.17
C SER A 261 4.55 15.76 1.39
N TYR A 262 4.31 15.88 0.09
CA TYR A 262 4.97 16.85 -0.78
C TYR A 262 3.99 17.34 -1.84
N MET A 263 4.01 18.64 -2.09
CA MET A 263 3.28 19.28 -3.18
C MET A 263 4.19 20.32 -3.82
N GLN A 264 4.33 20.24 -5.14
CA GLN A 264 4.99 21.24 -5.96
C GLN A 264 3.98 21.79 -6.96
N VAL A 265 3.98 23.10 -7.12
CA VAL A 265 3.00 23.82 -7.92
C VAL A 265 3.70 24.72 -8.93
N HIS A 266 3.15 24.81 -10.13
CA HIS A 266 3.61 25.74 -11.15
C HIS A 266 3.41 27.20 -10.69
N PRO A 267 4.39 28.11 -10.87
CA PRO A 267 4.32 29.48 -10.33
C PRO A 267 3.11 30.31 -10.80
N ALA A 268 2.51 29.96 -11.93
CA ALA A 268 1.33 30.64 -12.46
C ALA A 268 0.02 30.28 -11.75
N LEU A 269 0.01 29.28 -10.86
CA LEU A 269 -1.20 28.84 -10.17
C LEU A 269 -1.47 29.71 -8.94
N ASN A 270 -2.73 30.09 -8.72
CA ASN A 270 -3.11 30.86 -7.55
C ASN A 270 -3.03 29.99 -6.27
N ASN A 271 -2.20 30.41 -5.31
CA ASN A 271 -1.99 29.73 -4.05
C ASN A 271 -3.18 29.78 -3.09
N ASP A 272 -4.13 30.71 -3.26
CA ASP A 272 -5.26 30.90 -2.35
C ASP A 272 -6.21 29.67 -2.28
N PHE A 273 -6.25 28.88 -3.34
CA PHE A 273 -7.11 27.70 -3.46
C PHE A 273 -6.39 26.39 -3.14
N LEU A 274 -5.09 26.46 -2.81
CA LEU A 274 -4.29 25.29 -2.47
C LEU A 274 -4.45 24.93 -0.99
N PRO A 275 -4.68 23.66 -0.67
CA PRO A 275 -4.63 23.22 0.71
C PRO A 275 -3.17 23.20 1.22
N LEU A 276 -2.95 23.67 2.44
CA LEU A 276 -1.69 23.49 3.17
C LEU A 276 -1.38 22.01 3.43
N GLY A 277 -2.42 21.20 3.56
CA GLY A 277 -2.34 19.76 3.72
C GLY A 277 -3.68 19.13 3.43
N ALA A 278 -3.66 17.89 2.96
CA ALA A 278 -4.88 17.13 2.78
C ALA A 278 -4.67 15.64 3.04
N THR A 279 -5.73 15.01 3.52
CA THR A 279 -5.83 13.57 3.73
C THR A 279 -6.94 13.04 2.84
N ARG A 280 -6.68 11.95 2.12
CA ARG A 280 -7.73 11.19 1.46
C ARG A 280 -7.69 9.72 1.86
N ARG A 281 -8.88 9.16 2.08
CA ARG A 281 -9.06 7.77 2.48
C ARG A 281 -9.96 7.04 1.50
N PHE A 282 -9.49 5.92 0.97
CA PHE A 282 -10.25 5.02 0.12
C PHE A 282 -10.67 3.79 0.91
N ARG A 283 -11.94 3.40 0.78
CA ARG A 283 -12.44 2.11 1.28
C ARG A 283 -13.49 1.53 0.35
N ARG A 284 -13.62 0.21 0.37
CA ARG A 284 -14.75 -0.47 -0.24
C ARG A 284 -16.00 -0.29 0.63
N SER A 285 -17.11 0.15 0.03
CA SER A 285 -18.43 0.22 0.68
C SER A 285 -19.45 -0.51 -0.21
N GLY A 286 -19.64 -1.80 0.06
CA GLY A 286 -20.43 -2.69 -0.80
C GLY A 286 -19.89 -2.70 -2.24
N GLN A 287 -20.73 -2.30 -3.21
CA GLN A 287 -20.34 -2.20 -4.61
C GLN A 287 -19.69 -0.86 -5.00
N LEU A 288 -19.59 0.10 -4.09
CA LEU A 288 -19.03 1.45 -4.34
C LEU A 288 -17.62 1.63 -3.75
N LEU A 289 -16.79 2.43 -4.41
CA LEU A 289 -15.53 2.91 -3.84
C LEU A 289 -15.83 4.24 -3.14
N GLU A 290 -15.64 4.28 -1.83
CA GLU A 290 -15.82 5.49 -1.04
C GLU A 290 -14.47 6.20 -0.89
N MET A 291 -14.42 7.47 -1.26
CA MET A 291 -13.32 8.39 -0.99
C MET A 291 -13.77 9.43 0.04
N THR A 292 -13.06 9.54 1.16
CA THR A 292 -13.26 10.60 2.14
C THR A 292 -12.06 11.53 2.11
N VAL A 293 -12.30 12.84 2.01
CA VAL A 293 -11.27 13.86 1.88
C VAL A 293 -11.40 14.86 3.02
N ALA A 294 -10.27 15.25 3.59
CA ALA A 294 -10.14 16.38 4.48
C ALA A 294 -9.01 17.29 3.99
N LYS A 295 -9.28 18.58 3.85
CA LYS A 295 -8.31 19.59 3.42
C LYS A 295 -8.17 20.67 4.49
N LEU A 296 -6.96 21.15 4.70
CA LEU A 296 -6.63 22.27 5.57
C LEU A 296 -6.14 23.45 4.72
N PHE A 297 -6.70 24.64 4.95
CA PHE A 297 -6.30 25.88 4.28
C PHE A 297 -5.62 26.86 5.26
N ALA A 298 -4.98 27.91 4.73
CA ALA A 298 -4.17 28.86 5.51
C ALA A 298 -4.92 29.60 6.63
N ASN A 299 -6.24 29.75 6.52
CA ASN A 299 -7.09 30.37 7.53
C ASN A 299 -7.66 29.37 8.56
N ASN A 300 -7.02 28.21 8.74
CA ASN A 300 -7.51 27.09 9.56
C ASN A 300 -8.89 26.55 9.14
N ARG A 301 -9.38 26.93 7.96
CA ARG A 301 -10.60 26.34 7.40
C ARG A 301 -10.31 24.90 7.05
N VAL A 302 -11.18 24.01 7.52
CA VAL A 302 -11.16 22.60 7.16
C VAL A 302 -12.34 22.33 6.23
N SER A 303 -12.07 21.76 5.06
CA SER A 303 -13.10 21.28 4.13
C SER A 303 -13.11 19.77 4.16
N GLN A 304 -14.27 19.18 4.42
CA GLN A 304 -14.45 17.73 4.44
C GLN A 304 -15.58 17.32 3.52
N PHE A 305 -15.35 16.28 2.73
CA PHE A 305 -16.39 15.71 1.88
C PHE A 305 -16.16 14.23 1.64
N LYS A 306 -17.24 13.55 1.27
CA LYS A 306 -17.25 12.15 0.86
C LYS A 306 -17.70 12.07 -0.59
N LYS A 307 -17.02 11.24 -1.36
CA LYS A 307 -17.35 10.93 -2.74
C LYS A 307 -17.53 9.44 -2.91
N MET A 308 -18.61 9.06 -3.58
CA MET A 308 -18.93 7.66 -3.86
C MET A 308 -18.75 7.42 -5.35
N PHE A 309 -17.98 6.39 -5.70
CA PHE A 309 -17.76 6.00 -7.08
C PHE A 309 -18.45 4.67 -7.39
N LYS A 310 -19.18 4.66 -8.50
CA LYS A 310 -19.78 3.48 -9.13
C LYS A 310 -18.75 2.81 -10.03
N LYS A 311 -18.66 1.49 -10.00
CA LYS A 311 -17.72 0.77 -10.86
C LYS A 311 -18.27 0.68 -12.29
N LEU A 312 -17.48 1.11 -13.27
CA LEU A 312 -17.77 0.98 -14.70
C LEU A 312 -17.10 -0.27 -15.30
N LYS A 313 -15.86 -0.57 -14.90
CA LYS A 313 -15.07 -1.66 -15.48
C LYS A 313 -14.23 -2.36 -14.41
N ASN A 314 -14.14 -3.69 -14.51
CA ASN A 314 -13.18 -4.50 -13.76
C ASN A 314 -11.93 -4.74 -14.62
N TYR A 315 -10.76 -4.79 -13.97
CA TYR A 315 -9.53 -5.28 -14.58
C TYR A 315 -9.28 -6.70 -14.04
N PRO A 316 -9.52 -7.75 -14.85
CA PRO A 316 -9.17 -9.11 -14.45
C PRO A 316 -7.64 -9.25 -14.40
N PHE A 317 -7.16 -10.03 -13.44
CA PHE A 317 -5.74 -10.23 -13.17
C PHE A 317 -5.40 -11.73 -13.06
#